data_AF-A0A973M7S6-F1
#
_entry.id   AF-A0A973M7S6-F1
#
_cell.length_a   1.000
_cell.length_b   1.000
_cell.length_c   1.000
_cell.angle_alpha   90.00
_cell.angle_beta   90.00
_cell.angle_gamma   90.00
#
_symmetry.space_group_name_H-M   'P 1'
#
loop_
_entity.id
_entity.type
_entity.pdbx_description
1 polymer ?
#
loop_
_entity_poly.entity_id
_entity_poly.type
_entity_poly.pdbx_seq_one_letter_code
_entity_poly.pdbx_strand_id
1 'polypeptide(L)'
;MAENTHGGYRKPSQPAAVSGPGAHSQRTDGRPQQMDLPDAKYGEAAQFQEIQQGAALGASPSPAGGGGPAPTLPTPLSDPSASADQPVTAGADAGAGPGSEALGLPSQEFSADVKRRLGPLLPFLIRKADDPHASDELRQQVRFLIANL
;
A
#
# COMPACT_ATOMS: atom_id res chain seq x y z
N MET A 1 5.97 64.01 19.08
CA MET A 1 5.60 64.20 17.65
C MET A 1 6.68 63.50 16.83
N ALA A 2 6.50 62.47 16.02
CA ALA A 2 5.43 61.50 15.69
C ALA A 2 6.20 60.26 15.13
N GLU A 3 6.09 59.10 15.78
CA GLU A 3 5.38 57.89 15.30
C GLU A 3 6.10 57.10 14.18
N ASN A 4 6.93 56.15 14.60
CA ASN A 4 7.50 55.11 13.74
C ASN A 4 6.44 54.03 13.46
N THR A 5 5.59 54.21 12.44
CA THR A 5 4.66 53.17 11.97
C THR A 5 5.40 52.04 11.28
N HIS A 6 5.82 51.03 12.05
CA HIS A 6 6.22 49.72 11.55
C HIS A 6 5.36 48.65 12.22
N GLY A 7 4.11 48.53 11.76
CA GLY A 7 3.15 47.56 12.32
C GLY A 7 2.23 47.03 11.23
N GLY A 8 2.67 46.01 10.52
CA GLY A 8 1.83 45.26 9.57
C GLY A 8 2.48 43.94 9.20
N TYR A 9 1.70 42.85 9.21
CA TYR A 9 2.15 41.53 8.78
C TYR A 9 2.54 41.59 7.29
N ARG A 10 3.83 41.45 6.98
CA ARG A 10 4.29 41.25 5.60
C ARG A 10 4.22 39.76 5.28
N LYS A 11 3.20 39.35 4.53
CA LYS A 11 3.07 37.96 4.05
C LYS A 11 4.29 37.63 3.18
N PRO A 12 5.10 36.61 3.54
CA PRO A 12 6.20 36.15 2.69
C PRO A 12 5.64 35.67 1.35
N SER A 13 6.30 36.04 0.24
CA SER A 13 5.88 35.60 -1.09
C SER A 13 5.94 34.08 -1.29
N GLN A 14 6.65 33.36 -0.40
CA GLN A 14 6.71 31.90 -0.32
C GLN A 14 6.76 31.44 1.14
N PRO A 15 5.64 31.06 1.78
CA PRO A 15 5.64 30.54 3.13
C PRO A 15 6.16 29.09 3.14
N ALA A 16 7.23 28.83 3.89
CA ALA A 16 7.63 27.46 4.21
C ALA A 16 6.59 26.83 5.14
N ALA A 17 6.15 25.61 4.83
CA ALA A 17 5.19 24.92 5.67
C ALA A 17 5.90 24.45 6.96
N VAL A 18 5.47 25.01 8.09
CA VAL A 18 6.07 24.77 9.41
C VAL A 18 5.90 23.30 9.79
N SER A 19 6.99 22.66 10.22
CA SER A 19 6.94 21.31 10.80
C SER A 19 6.07 21.31 12.06
N GLY A 20 5.21 20.31 12.21
CA GLY A 20 4.49 20.06 13.45
C GLY A 20 5.44 19.76 14.62
N PRO A 21 4.98 19.87 15.87
CA PRO A 21 5.85 19.91 17.04
C PRO A 21 6.39 18.51 17.38
N GLY A 22 7.64 18.23 17.00
CA GLY A 22 8.37 17.05 17.41
C GLY A 22 9.88 17.22 17.20
N ALA A 23 10.70 16.79 18.16
CA ALA A 23 12.15 17.05 18.19
C ALA A 23 12.95 16.48 17.00
N HIS A 24 12.33 15.63 16.18
CA HIS A 24 12.92 15.04 14.96
C HIS A 24 12.11 15.35 13.68
N SER A 25 11.24 16.36 13.68
CA SER A 25 10.37 16.65 12.54
C SER A 25 11.10 17.42 11.43
N GLN A 26 11.92 16.70 10.66
CA GLN A 26 12.35 17.13 9.33
C GLN A 26 11.34 16.63 8.31
N ARG A 27 10.74 17.55 7.55
CA ARG A 27 9.87 17.21 6.41
C ARG A 27 10.73 16.97 5.17
N THR A 28 10.93 15.70 4.83
CA THR A 28 11.52 15.28 3.55
C THR A 28 10.51 15.27 2.39
N ASP A 29 9.27 15.72 2.61
CA ASP A 29 8.16 15.61 1.63
C ASP A 29 8.11 16.73 0.59
N GLY A 30 8.99 17.73 0.68
CA GLY A 30 8.85 18.96 -0.11
C GLY A 30 9.62 19.00 -1.42
N ARG A 31 10.78 18.36 -1.54
CA ARG A 31 11.65 18.34 -2.74
C ARG A 31 12.61 17.14 -2.67
N PRO A 32 13.01 16.54 -3.79
CA PRO A 32 14.15 15.63 -3.78
C PRO A 32 15.37 16.39 -3.23
N GLN A 33 15.89 15.95 -2.09
CA GLN A 33 17.13 16.48 -1.55
C GLN A 33 18.26 15.88 -2.41
N GLN A 34 18.94 16.74 -3.16
CA GLN A 34 20.23 16.42 -3.76
C GLN A 34 21.15 16.02 -2.60
N MET A 35 21.43 14.72 -2.45
CA MET A 35 22.28 14.25 -1.35
C MET A 35 23.73 14.52 -1.70
N ASP A 36 24.50 15.05 -0.75
CA ASP A 36 25.94 15.15 -0.88
C ASP A 36 26.59 13.92 -0.23
N LEU A 37 27.68 13.42 -0.81
CA LEU A 37 28.32 12.19 -0.35
C LEU A 37 29.39 12.55 0.70
N PRO A 38 29.20 12.23 2.00
CA PRO A 38 30.23 12.48 2.98
C PRO A 38 31.43 11.56 2.69
N ASP A 39 32.64 12.14 2.70
CA ASP A 39 33.93 11.46 2.44
C ASP A 39 34.11 10.85 1.04
N ALA A 40 33.60 11.52 -0.01
CA ALA A 40 33.83 11.09 -1.39
C ALA A 40 35.33 11.06 -1.76
N LYS A 41 35.80 9.94 -2.32
CA LYS A 41 37.16 9.87 -2.89
C LYS A 41 37.24 10.67 -4.19
N TYR A 42 38.47 10.96 -4.63
CA TYR A 42 38.71 11.72 -5.87
C TYR A 42 37.99 11.08 -7.06
N GLY A 43 37.03 11.81 -7.65
CA GLY A 43 36.22 11.37 -8.80
C GLY A 43 34.85 10.77 -8.45
N GLU A 44 34.64 10.24 -7.24
CA GLU A 44 33.36 9.63 -6.84
C GLU A 44 32.24 10.66 -6.73
N ALA A 45 32.55 11.87 -6.27
CA ALA A 45 31.55 12.94 -6.15
C ALA A 45 30.97 13.35 -7.52
N ALA A 46 31.82 13.38 -8.57
CA ALA A 46 31.37 13.71 -9.93
C ALA A 46 30.48 12.62 -10.51
N GLN A 47 30.87 11.35 -10.33
CA GLN A 47 30.07 10.21 -10.76
C GLN A 47 28.73 10.13 -10.01
N PHE A 48 28.73 10.43 -8.71
CA PHE A 48 27.52 10.47 -7.90
C PHE A 48 26.57 11.60 -8.33
N GLN A 49 27.10 12.77 -8.67
CA GLN A 49 26.33 13.88 -9.22
C GLN A 49 25.73 13.54 -10.59
N GLU A 50 26.48 12.87 -11.46
CA GLU A 50 26.00 12.43 -12.77
C GLU A 50 24.87 11.40 -12.63
N ILE A 51 25.00 10.44 -11.72
CA ILE A 51 23.96 9.46 -11.40
C ILE A 51 22.69 10.14 -10.85
N GLN A 52 22.85 11.13 -9.97
CA GLN A 52 21.71 11.89 -9.46
C GLN A 52 21.01 12.74 -10.53
N GLN A 53 21.76 13.29 -11.50
CA GLN A 53 21.19 14.05 -12.61
C GLN A 53 20.50 13.15 -13.65
N GLY A 54 21.00 11.93 -13.85
CA GLY A 54 20.40 10.93 -14.74
C GLY A 54 19.19 10.22 -14.12
N ALA A 55 19.08 10.20 -12.79
CA ALA A 55 17.89 9.72 -12.11
C ALA A 55 16.79 10.78 -12.17
N ALA A 56 15.61 10.41 -12.69
CA ALA A 56 14.41 11.21 -12.49
C ALA A 56 14.05 11.18 -11.00
N LEU A 57 14.67 12.07 -10.22
CA LEU A 57 14.33 12.29 -8.82
C LEU A 57 12.89 12.78 -8.81
N GLY A 58 11.96 11.84 -8.59
CA GLY A 58 10.55 12.14 -8.49
C GLY A 58 10.40 13.27 -7.49
N ALA A 59 9.95 14.43 -7.95
CA ALA A 59 9.22 15.31 -7.06
C ALA A 59 8.14 14.41 -6.48
N SER A 60 8.26 14.07 -5.19
CA SER A 60 7.16 13.42 -4.50
C SER A 60 5.96 14.28 -4.83
N PRO A 61 4.94 13.76 -5.54
CA PRO A 61 3.76 14.54 -5.77
C PRO A 61 3.33 14.97 -4.37
N SER A 62 3.22 16.29 -4.16
CA SER A 62 2.29 16.78 -3.15
C SER A 62 1.03 15.89 -3.27
N PRO A 63 0.38 15.44 -2.18
CA PRO A 63 -0.65 14.39 -2.22
C PRO A 63 -1.88 14.68 -3.11
N ALA A 64 -1.83 15.67 -3.98
CA ALA A 64 -2.60 15.83 -5.21
C ALA A 64 -2.23 14.86 -6.37
N GLY A 65 -1.29 13.91 -6.22
CA GLY A 65 -0.85 13.06 -7.35
C GLY A 65 -0.69 11.56 -7.08
N GLY A 66 -1.09 11.07 -5.91
CA GLY A 66 -1.33 9.63 -5.73
C GLY A 66 -2.76 9.34 -6.18
N GLY A 67 -2.96 8.41 -7.10
CA GLY A 67 -4.28 7.97 -7.58
C GLY A 67 -5.12 7.24 -6.52
N GLY A 68 -5.04 7.65 -5.25
CA GLY A 68 -6.07 7.39 -4.27
C GLY A 68 -7.20 8.40 -4.48
N PRO A 69 -8.47 8.00 -4.29
CA PRO A 69 -9.57 8.94 -4.39
C PRO A 69 -9.27 10.14 -3.47
N ALA A 70 -9.44 11.34 -4.01
CA ALA A 70 -9.46 12.57 -3.20
C ALA A 70 -10.38 12.33 -1.99
N PRO A 71 -10.09 12.90 -0.81
CA PRO A 71 -10.96 12.72 0.36
C PRO A 71 -12.36 13.22 0.00
N THR A 72 -13.25 12.28 -0.35
CA THR A 72 -14.64 12.56 -0.64
C THR A 72 -15.33 12.81 0.69
N LEU A 73 -16.22 13.80 0.71
CA LEU A 73 -17.13 13.99 1.82
C LEU A 73 -17.88 12.66 2.10
N PRO A 74 -18.17 12.31 3.37
CA PRO A 74 -18.91 11.10 3.68
C PRO A 74 -20.26 11.12 2.96
N THR A 75 -20.56 10.08 2.18
CA THR A 75 -21.89 9.92 1.57
C THR A 75 -22.94 9.80 2.69
N PRO A 76 -24.01 10.62 2.68
CA PRO A 76 -25.07 10.53 3.69
C PRO A 76 -25.84 9.21 3.56
N LEU A 77 -26.38 8.70 4.67
CA LEU A 77 -27.05 7.39 4.72
C LEU A 77 -28.34 7.32 3.86
N SER A 78 -28.94 8.48 3.57
CA SER A 78 -30.16 8.58 2.74
C SER A 78 -29.86 8.57 1.24
N ASP A 79 -28.60 8.70 0.83
CA ASP A 79 -28.24 8.65 -0.58
C ASP A 79 -28.29 7.21 -1.10
N PRO A 80 -28.64 7.02 -2.38
CA PRO A 80 -28.62 5.70 -3.01
C PRO A 80 -27.20 5.11 -3.00
N SER A 81 -27.12 3.78 -3.09
CA SER A 81 -25.84 3.07 -3.21
C SER A 81 -25.04 3.62 -4.39
N ALA A 82 -23.76 3.94 -4.15
CA ALA A 82 -22.84 4.35 -5.20
C ALA A 82 -22.56 3.23 -6.24
N SER A 83 -22.86 1.98 -5.88
CA SER A 83 -22.73 0.80 -6.74
C SER A 83 -24.05 0.03 -6.80
N ALA A 84 -25.11 0.66 -7.32
CA ALA A 84 -26.45 0.07 -7.37
C ALA A 84 -26.52 -1.22 -8.22
N ASP A 85 -25.77 -1.27 -9.32
CA ASP A 85 -25.76 -2.42 -10.24
C ASP A 85 -24.78 -3.52 -9.82
N GLN A 86 -23.94 -3.27 -8.81
CA GLN A 86 -22.95 -4.25 -8.36
C GLN A 86 -23.59 -5.22 -7.36
N PRO A 87 -23.53 -6.54 -7.59
CA PRO A 87 -24.06 -7.50 -6.65
C PRO A 87 -23.26 -7.44 -5.34
N VAL A 88 -23.95 -7.69 -4.22
CA VAL A 88 -23.34 -7.71 -2.86
C VAL A 88 -22.25 -8.77 -2.74
N THR A 89 -22.29 -9.80 -3.59
CA THR A 89 -21.29 -10.86 -3.68
C THR A 89 -20.06 -10.51 -4.53
N ALA A 90 -20.00 -9.32 -5.15
CA ALA A 90 -18.83 -8.92 -5.91
C ALA A 90 -17.58 -8.87 -5.00
N GLY A 91 -16.48 -9.48 -5.46
CA GLY A 91 -15.25 -9.67 -4.69
C GLY A 91 -15.21 -10.99 -3.90
N ALA A 92 -16.29 -11.77 -3.86
CA ALA A 92 -16.28 -13.14 -3.38
C ALA A 92 -16.25 -14.11 -4.57
N ASP A 93 -15.53 -15.23 -4.43
CA ASP A 93 -15.51 -16.32 -5.44
C ASP A 93 -16.85 -17.08 -5.51
N ALA A 94 -17.72 -16.86 -4.52
CA ALA A 94 -19.04 -17.46 -4.44
C ALA A 94 -20.13 -16.41 -4.64
N GLY A 95 -20.89 -16.54 -5.73
CA GLY A 95 -22.07 -15.72 -6.01
C GLY A 95 -22.02 -15.03 -7.37
N ALA A 96 -22.86 -14.01 -7.55
CA ALA A 96 -22.90 -13.21 -8.77
C ALA A 96 -21.85 -12.09 -8.71
N GLY A 97 -21.30 -11.71 -9.86
CA GLY A 97 -20.31 -10.65 -9.98
C GLY A 97 -18.87 -11.18 -10.08
N PRO A 98 -17.91 -10.27 -10.29
CA PRO A 98 -16.50 -10.64 -10.43
C PRO A 98 -15.93 -11.12 -9.09
N GLY A 99 -15.32 -12.31 -9.09
CA GLY A 99 -14.55 -12.87 -7.98
C GLY A 99 -13.04 -12.65 -8.16
N SER A 100 -12.22 -13.50 -7.55
CA SER A 100 -10.76 -13.45 -7.64
C SER A 100 -10.23 -13.67 -9.07
N GLU A 101 -11.02 -14.27 -9.96
CA GLU A 101 -10.68 -14.44 -11.37
C GLU A 101 -10.53 -13.11 -12.11
N ALA A 102 -11.22 -12.06 -11.68
CA ALA A 102 -11.11 -10.72 -12.25
C ALA A 102 -9.74 -10.06 -11.97
N LEU A 103 -9.00 -10.55 -10.97
CA LEU A 103 -7.66 -10.05 -10.62
C LEU A 103 -6.56 -10.61 -11.52
N GLY A 104 -6.87 -11.58 -12.41
CA GLY A 104 -5.88 -12.20 -13.29
C GLY A 104 -4.74 -12.91 -12.55
N LEU A 105 -4.99 -13.32 -11.30
CA LEU A 105 -4.02 -14.04 -10.50
C LEU A 105 -3.86 -15.46 -11.03
N PRO A 106 -2.66 -16.08 -10.88
CA PRO A 106 -2.50 -17.49 -11.20
C PRO A 106 -3.50 -18.31 -10.38
N SER A 107 -4.19 -19.23 -11.05
CA SER A 107 -5.14 -20.14 -10.42
C SER A 107 -4.47 -20.87 -9.25
N GLN A 108 -5.07 -20.77 -8.06
CA GLN A 108 -4.58 -21.42 -6.83
C GLN A 108 -4.84 -22.94 -6.81
N GLU A 109 -5.39 -23.48 -7.90
CA GLU A 109 -5.58 -24.91 -8.13
C GLU A 109 -4.27 -25.69 -8.01
N PHE A 110 -4.29 -26.77 -7.23
CA PHE A 110 -3.16 -27.68 -7.19
C PHE A 110 -2.98 -28.38 -8.54
N SER A 111 -1.73 -28.63 -8.91
CA SER A 111 -1.42 -29.41 -10.12
C SER A 111 -1.96 -30.85 -10.00
N ALA A 112 -2.27 -31.47 -11.13
CA ALA A 112 -2.82 -32.84 -11.17
C ALA A 112 -1.93 -33.87 -10.43
N ASP A 113 -0.61 -33.69 -10.45
CA ASP A 113 0.34 -34.52 -9.70
C ASP A 113 0.18 -34.38 -8.18
N VAL A 114 -0.06 -33.17 -7.69
CA VAL A 114 -0.29 -32.89 -6.27
C VAL A 114 -1.61 -33.52 -5.83
N LYS A 115 -2.68 -33.35 -6.63
CA LYS A 115 -3.99 -33.98 -6.36
C LYS A 115 -3.86 -35.51 -6.28
N ARG A 116 -3.12 -36.13 -7.20
CA ARG A 116 -2.88 -37.58 -7.22
C ARG A 116 -2.10 -38.09 -5.98
N ARG A 117 -1.16 -37.29 -5.46
CA ARG A 117 -0.33 -37.68 -4.30
C ARG A 117 -1.03 -37.41 -2.96
N LEU A 118 -1.71 -36.27 -2.83
CA LEU A 118 -2.30 -35.82 -1.57
C LEU A 118 -3.75 -36.28 -1.39
N GLY A 119 -4.50 -36.53 -2.47
CA GLY A 119 -5.89 -36.99 -2.39
C GLY A 119 -6.07 -38.24 -1.51
N PRO A 120 -5.26 -39.30 -1.67
CA PRO A 120 -5.35 -40.48 -0.80
C PRO A 120 -4.96 -40.22 0.66
N LEU A 121 -4.17 -39.19 0.94
CA LEU A 121 -3.68 -38.85 2.30
C LEU A 121 -4.64 -37.93 3.06
N LEU A 122 -5.56 -37.26 2.36
CA LEU A 122 -6.49 -36.28 2.91
C LEU A 122 -7.30 -36.81 4.11
N PRO A 123 -7.89 -38.03 4.07
CA PRO A 123 -8.63 -38.57 5.21
C PRO A 123 -7.77 -38.72 6.48
N PHE A 124 -6.49 -39.06 6.32
CA PHE A 124 -5.56 -39.14 7.44
C PHE A 124 -5.21 -37.76 8.00
N LEU A 125 -5.00 -36.77 7.11
CA LEU A 125 -4.71 -35.39 7.51
C LEU A 125 -5.90 -34.74 8.24
N ILE A 126 -7.14 -34.99 7.78
CA ILE A 126 -8.37 -34.53 8.45
C ILE A 126 -8.42 -35.10 9.86
N ARG A 127 -8.28 -36.43 10.00
CA ARG A 127 -8.30 -37.08 11.32
C ARG A 127 -7.23 -36.53 12.25
N LYS A 128 -6.05 -36.18 11.73
CA LYS A 128 -4.97 -35.60 12.52
C LYS A 128 -5.22 -34.14 12.89
N ALA A 129 -5.91 -33.37 12.02
CA ALA A 129 -6.29 -32.00 12.31
C ALA A 129 -7.45 -31.89 13.32
N ASP A 130 -8.31 -32.92 13.40
CA ASP A 130 -9.39 -33.04 14.38
C ASP A 130 -8.90 -33.38 15.81
N ASP A 131 -7.62 -33.73 15.97
CA ASP A 131 -7.04 -33.98 17.29
C ASP A 131 -7.07 -32.70 18.14
N PRO A 132 -7.51 -32.75 19.41
CA PRO A 132 -7.48 -31.62 20.33
C PRO A 132 -6.11 -30.95 20.45
N HIS A 133 -5.03 -31.70 20.25
CA HIS A 133 -3.65 -31.21 20.36
C HIS A 133 -3.04 -30.74 19.02
N ALA A 134 -3.80 -30.77 17.92
CA ALA A 134 -3.34 -30.24 16.63
C ALA A 134 -3.13 -28.73 16.68
N SER A 135 -2.08 -28.23 16.02
CA SER A 135 -1.84 -26.79 15.89
C SER A 135 -2.86 -26.14 14.95
N ASP A 136 -3.12 -24.84 15.14
CA ASP A 136 -4.06 -24.11 14.31
C ASP A 136 -3.58 -23.99 12.86
N GLU A 137 -2.27 -23.94 12.63
CA GLU A 137 -1.67 -23.96 11.30
C GLU A 137 -2.00 -25.25 10.57
N LEU A 138 -1.93 -26.41 11.24
CA LEU A 138 -2.27 -27.69 10.62
C LEU A 138 -3.75 -27.70 10.20
N ARG A 139 -4.65 -27.21 11.05
CA ARG A 139 -6.09 -27.12 10.73
C ARG A 139 -6.33 -26.20 9.54
N GLN A 140 -5.67 -25.05 9.50
CA GLN A 140 -5.77 -24.10 8.39
C GLN A 140 -5.24 -24.70 7.09
N GLN A 141 -4.10 -25.38 7.15
CA GLN A 141 -3.52 -26.07 5.98
C GLN A 141 -4.43 -27.16 5.46
N VAL A 142 -5.04 -27.97 6.33
CA VAL A 142 -5.99 -29.01 5.91
C VAL A 142 -7.25 -28.39 5.29
N ARG A 143 -7.77 -27.29 5.84
CA ARG A 143 -8.89 -26.55 5.23
C ARG A 143 -8.54 -26.00 3.85
N PHE A 144 -7.34 -25.43 3.71
CA PHE A 144 -6.82 -24.95 2.43
C PHE A 144 -6.68 -26.10 1.42
N LEU A 145 -6.17 -27.26 1.86
CA LEU A 145 -6.09 -28.45 1.02
C LEU A 145 -7.49 -28.89 0.55
N ILE A 146 -8.48 -28.96 1.45
CA ILE A 146 -9.85 -29.35 1.08
C ILE A 146 -10.47 -28.39 0.05
N ALA A 147 -10.17 -27.09 0.13
CA ALA A 147 -10.74 -26.08 -0.76
C ALA A 147 -10.13 -26.09 -2.17
N ASN A 148 -8.90 -26.58 -2.35
CA ASN A 148 -8.11 -26.40 -3.58
C ASN A 148 -7.72 -27.72 -4.29
N LEU A 149 -8.06 -28.87 -3.71
CA LEU A 149 -7.78 -30.20 -4.26
C LEU A 149 -8.93 -30.68 -5.15
#